data_AF-A0A1C3VEP2-F1
#
_entry.id   AF-A0A1C3VEP2-F1
#
_cell.length_a   1.000
_cell.length_b   1.000
_cell.length_c   1.000
_cell.angle_alpha   90.00
_cell.angle_beta   90.00
_cell.angle_gamma   90.00
#
_symmetry.space_group_name_H-M   'P 1'
#
loop_
_entity.id
_entity.type
_entity.pdbx_description
1 polymer ?
#
loop_
_entity_poly.entity_id
_entity_poly.type
_entity_poly.pdbx_seq_one_letter_code
_entity_poly.pdbx_strand_id
1 'polypeptide(L)'
;MGRALRILVAAAALLGGVVSLFAAENAALTRGTAITDPDLLRKLDQNNTLTISRLLSPERNSDVPLTTEPMFASRPQLKDILPAIDAEFDRYIAWFRATYPGETIGVGEGFDAQLFDRANLKSREARFVLAGIVNRMDRAYVSEESCGEIRLIYRLARFDSGPDGGKTVTRLPMTFNLVMKARDGRQTDANGKPISCAEIARRWLDNGDWQGLIGGRAPPDDAMLDSIETNIQVSVAPKSALHDFRSDYLLKVFKYNAATRTFVESTLENQIDRDRILADDALRRDFKAWLLAPENLREFDRGTVLIPEKFLARAAIVPTPAGLDASALQPEFGMMQGEGKGDPVFTDNDVVGALKRAAARGLDMQNVRSVAGFQRRLNDVTCTGCHQTRGIGGFHFPGVDWLADRPSNAAIVAASPHFFGDQLRRRDILTAFAAGKTPDFSRGFASRPQTRGSSELDGSEYQDGWGAHCSLQDPGSGTPDRSFTSWSCASGLTCQAAAASRRIGMCFIKTR
;
A
#
# COMPACT_ATOMS: atom_id res chain seq x y z
N MET A 1 -24.69 44.05 6.12
CA MET A 1 -24.17 42.80 5.52
C MET A 1 -25.26 42.16 4.68
N GLY A 2 -25.03 42.00 3.37
CA GLY A 2 -26.00 41.40 2.45
C GLY A 2 -26.21 39.91 2.71
N ARG A 3 -27.41 39.41 2.37
CA ARG A 3 -27.83 38.01 2.56
C ARG A 3 -26.85 37.01 1.89
N ALA A 4 -26.29 37.37 0.74
CA ALA A 4 -25.27 36.61 0.03
C ALA A 4 -23.94 36.48 0.80
N LEU A 5 -23.51 37.53 1.50
CA LEU A 5 -22.28 37.52 2.29
C LEU A 5 -22.43 36.63 3.54
N ARG A 6 -23.63 36.58 4.14
CA ARG A 6 -23.91 35.67 5.27
C ARG A 6 -23.93 34.19 4.85
N ILE A 7 -24.40 33.90 3.63
CA ILE A 7 -24.40 32.54 3.07
C ILE A 7 -22.97 32.09 2.73
N LEU A 8 -22.15 32.98 2.16
CA LEU A 8 -20.73 32.71 1.88
C LEU A 8 -19.92 32.48 3.17
N VAL A 9 -20.17 33.27 4.23
CA VAL A 9 -19.51 33.08 5.53
C VAL A 9 -19.99 31.79 6.21
N ALA A 10 -21.28 31.44 6.11
CA ALA A 10 -21.80 30.18 6.64
C ALA A 10 -21.26 28.96 5.86
N ALA A 11 -21.13 29.04 4.53
CA ALA A 11 -20.54 27.99 3.70
C ALA A 11 -19.04 27.83 3.97
N ALA A 12 -18.30 28.92 4.16
CA ALA A 12 -16.88 28.87 4.52
C ALA A 12 -16.66 28.32 5.95
N ALA A 13 -17.55 28.61 6.90
CA ALA A 13 -17.51 28.05 8.24
C ALA A 13 -17.89 26.55 8.28
N LEU A 14 -18.87 26.12 7.47
CA LEU A 14 -19.27 24.72 7.34
C LEU A 14 -18.21 23.89 6.61
N LEU A 15 -17.62 24.40 5.52
CA LEU A 15 -16.56 23.71 4.79
C LEU A 15 -15.22 23.72 5.55
N GLY A 16 -14.90 24.79 6.27
CA GLY A 16 -13.71 24.86 7.15
C GLY A 16 -13.80 23.96 8.38
N GLY A 17 -15.01 23.77 8.93
CA GLY A 17 -15.26 22.84 10.04
C GLY A 17 -15.12 21.37 9.62
N VAL A 18 -15.68 21.00 8.47
CA VAL A 18 -15.63 19.62 7.95
C VAL A 18 -14.20 19.17 7.65
N VAL A 19 -13.35 20.04 7.07
CA VAL A 19 -11.93 19.74 6.81
C VAL A 19 -11.10 19.59 8.09
N SER A 20 -11.43 20.35 9.14
CA SER A 20 -10.75 20.27 10.45
C SER A 20 -11.12 18.99 11.22
N LEU A 21 -12.35 18.49 11.05
CA LEU A 21 -12.80 17.22 11.62
C LEU A 21 -12.04 16.03 11.01
N PHE A 22 -11.91 15.97 9.67
CA PHE A 22 -11.22 14.87 8.98
C PHE A 22 -9.74 14.73 9.38
N ALA A 23 -9.02 15.84 9.59
CA ALA A 23 -7.62 15.79 9.99
C ALA A 23 -7.45 15.29 11.45
N ALA A 24 -8.34 15.70 12.35
CA ALA A 24 -8.36 15.23 13.74
C ALA A 24 -8.76 13.75 13.84
N GLU A 25 -9.72 13.32 13.03
CA GLU A 25 -10.20 11.95 12.95
C GLU A 25 -9.10 11.01 12.42
N ASN A 26 -8.39 11.39 11.36
CA ASN A 26 -7.27 10.60 10.82
C ASN A 26 -6.12 10.43 11.82
N ALA A 27 -5.79 11.47 12.59
CA ALA A 27 -4.76 11.39 13.64
C ALA A 27 -5.19 10.45 14.79
N ALA A 28 -6.49 10.39 15.09
CA ALA A 28 -7.04 9.43 16.06
C ALA A 28 -6.99 7.99 15.52
N LEU A 29 -7.29 7.78 14.23
CA LEU A 29 -7.29 6.44 13.62
C LEU A 29 -5.90 5.79 13.60
N THR A 30 -4.84 6.56 13.32
CA THR A 30 -3.46 6.04 13.27
C THR A 30 -2.78 5.94 14.63
N ARG A 31 -3.49 6.24 15.73
CA ARG A 31 -2.89 6.35 17.06
C ARG A 31 -2.29 5.02 17.50
N GLY A 32 -0.99 5.03 17.77
CA GLY A 32 -0.22 3.87 18.18
C GLY A 32 0.09 2.86 17.09
N THR A 33 -0.26 3.13 15.83
CA THR A 33 -0.02 2.23 14.69
C THR A 33 0.79 2.89 13.56
N ALA A 34 0.78 4.22 13.46
CA ALA A 34 1.63 4.95 12.53
C ALA A 34 2.00 6.36 13.05
N ILE A 35 3.15 6.85 12.58
CA ILE A 35 3.63 8.21 12.81
C ILE A 35 3.48 8.98 11.51
N THR A 36 2.54 9.92 11.52
CA THR A 36 2.18 10.82 10.40
C THR A 36 2.32 12.29 10.78
N ASP A 37 2.73 12.60 12.01
CA ASP A 37 2.89 13.99 12.46
C ASP A 37 4.05 14.69 11.72
N PRO A 38 3.79 15.78 10.97
CA PRO A 38 4.80 16.42 10.13
C PRO A 38 5.98 16.98 10.92
N ASP A 39 5.75 17.53 12.11
CA ASP A 39 6.80 18.14 12.92
C ASP A 39 7.75 17.09 13.49
N LEU A 40 7.20 15.97 13.97
CA LEU A 40 7.97 14.83 14.43
C LEU A 40 8.75 14.18 13.28
N LEU A 41 8.12 13.97 12.12
CA LEU A 41 8.79 13.41 10.94
C LEU A 41 9.96 14.31 10.48
N ARG A 42 9.74 15.62 10.43
CA ARG A 42 10.81 16.60 10.13
C ARG A 42 11.96 16.49 11.13
N LYS A 43 11.67 16.42 12.43
CA LYS A 43 12.70 16.31 13.47
C LYS A 43 13.53 15.03 13.32
N LEU A 44 12.88 13.90 13.01
CA LEU A 44 13.52 12.60 12.84
C LEU A 44 14.37 12.52 11.55
N ASP A 45 13.99 13.26 10.52
CA ASP A 45 14.74 13.36 9.26
C ASP A 45 15.92 14.34 9.35
N GLN A 46 15.68 15.57 9.82
CA GLN A 46 16.67 16.67 9.80
C GLN A 46 17.90 16.42 10.69
N ASN A 47 17.72 15.74 11.82
CA ASN A 47 18.83 15.39 12.72
C ASN A 47 19.58 14.13 12.29
N ASN A 48 19.31 13.63 11.08
CA ASN A 48 19.86 12.39 10.57
C ASN A 48 19.66 11.18 11.51
N THR A 49 18.54 11.15 12.25
CA THR A 49 18.20 10.11 13.23
C THR A 49 17.67 8.86 12.53
N LEU A 50 16.68 9.04 11.65
CA LEU A 50 16.02 7.96 10.94
C LEU A 50 16.13 8.13 9.41
N THR A 51 17.26 8.64 8.90
CA THR A 51 17.48 8.64 7.45
C THR A 51 17.96 7.28 6.98
N ILE A 52 17.74 6.96 5.70
CA ILE A 52 18.25 5.73 5.08
C ILE A 52 19.76 5.59 5.33
N SER A 53 20.52 6.66 5.11
CA SER A 53 21.97 6.62 5.26
C SER A 53 22.44 6.34 6.69
N ARG A 54 21.75 6.86 7.71
CA ARG A 54 22.02 6.55 9.11
C ARG A 54 21.66 5.11 9.44
N LEU A 55 20.50 4.64 8.95
CA LEU A 55 20.00 3.30 9.23
C LEU A 55 20.77 2.19 8.52
N LEU A 56 21.49 2.49 7.43
CA LEU A 56 22.34 1.51 6.75
C LEU A 56 23.80 1.54 7.24
N SER A 57 24.21 2.64 7.87
CA SER A 57 25.55 2.85 8.40
C SER A 57 25.50 3.68 9.69
N PRO A 58 25.09 3.07 10.82
CA PRO A 58 24.97 3.76 12.11
C PRO A 58 26.25 4.43 12.58
N GLU A 59 27.41 3.86 12.23
CA GLU A 59 28.77 4.33 12.53
C GLU A 59 29.14 5.67 11.86
N ARG A 60 28.29 6.19 10.97
CA ARG A 60 28.55 7.43 10.26
C ARG A 60 28.56 8.63 11.23
N ASN A 61 29.72 9.25 11.40
CA ASN A 61 29.90 10.46 12.22
C ASN A 61 29.52 11.75 11.46
N SER A 62 28.27 11.87 11.01
CA SER A 62 27.76 13.10 10.41
C SER A 62 26.24 13.18 10.57
N ASP A 63 25.75 14.37 10.87
CA ASP A 63 24.32 14.66 11.05
C ASP A 63 23.66 15.24 9.79
N VAL A 64 24.38 15.23 8.65
CA VAL A 64 23.84 15.72 7.37
C VAL A 64 23.27 14.55 6.57
N PRO A 65 21.97 14.52 6.23
CA PRO A 65 21.40 13.50 5.35
C PRO A 65 22.10 13.44 3.98
N LEU A 66 22.25 12.24 3.41
CA LEU A 66 22.83 12.08 2.06
C LEU A 66 21.80 12.39 0.96
N THR A 67 22.27 13.01 -0.11
CA THR A 67 21.56 13.15 -1.39
C THR A 67 21.65 11.86 -2.21
N THR A 68 20.83 11.72 -3.25
CA THR A 68 20.70 10.46 -3.99
C THR A 68 22.02 10.03 -4.63
N GLU A 69 22.78 10.96 -5.24
CA GLU A 69 24.10 10.65 -5.79
C GLU A 69 25.05 10.03 -4.75
N PRO A 70 25.44 10.71 -3.65
CA PRO A 70 26.35 10.12 -2.68
C PRO A 70 25.72 8.92 -1.96
N MET A 71 24.40 8.87 -1.77
CA MET A 71 23.75 7.71 -1.14
C MET A 71 23.94 6.44 -1.98
N PHE A 72 23.64 6.47 -3.28
CA PHE A 72 23.81 5.28 -4.13
C PHE A 72 25.27 5.01 -4.50
N ALA A 73 26.12 6.05 -4.58
CA ALA A 73 27.54 5.88 -4.92
C ALA A 73 28.38 5.35 -3.74
N SER A 74 28.07 5.73 -2.50
CA SER A 74 28.88 5.37 -1.31
C SER A 74 28.36 4.18 -0.51
N ARG A 75 27.14 3.70 -0.78
CA ARG A 75 26.52 2.60 -0.03
C ARG A 75 26.54 1.30 -0.83
N PRO A 76 27.52 0.40 -0.60
CA PRO A 76 27.58 -0.87 -1.32
C PRO A 76 26.34 -1.73 -1.10
N GLN A 77 25.62 -1.55 0.01
CA GLN A 77 24.37 -2.25 0.30
C GLN A 77 23.30 -1.99 -0.78
N LEU A 78 23.34 -0.84 -1.46
CA LEU A 78 22.32 -0.37 -2.42
C LEU A 78 22.70 -0.57 -3.89
N LYS A 79 23.85 -1.21 -4.17
CA LYS A 79 24.44 -1.29 -5.51
C LYS A 79 23.51 -1.86 -6.60
N ASP A 80 22.62 -2.78 -6.24
CA ASP A 80 21.76 -3.50 -7.18
C ASP A 80 20.44 -2.76 -7.47
N ILE A 81 20.12 -1.70 -6.72
CA ILE A 81 18.81 -1.02 -6.80
C ILE A 81 18.66 -0.22 -8.10
N LEU A 82 19.60 0.70 -8.38
CA LEU A 82 19.51 1.55 -9.57
C LEU A 82 19.56 0.75 -10.87
N PRO A 83 20.47 -0.23 -11.07
CA PRO A 83 20.48 -1.04 -12.28
C PRO A 83 19.17 -1.80 -12.50
N ALA A 84 18.57 -2.33 -11.43
CA ALA A 84 17.32 -3.05 -11.54
C ALA A 84 16.13 -2.14 -11.90
N ILE A 85 16.10 -0.90 -11.38
CA ILE A 85 15.11 0.11 -11.78
C ILE A 85 15.33 0.54 -13.24
N ASP A 86 16.56 0.86 -13.64
CA ASP A 86 16.91 1.28 -14.99
C ASP A 86 16.46 0.22 -16.03
N ALA A 87 16.67 -1.07 -15.73
CA ALA A 87 16.23 -2.17 -16.60
C ALA A 87 14.71 -2.31 -16.75
N GLU A 88 13.90 -1.92 -15.75
CA GLU A 88 12.43 -1.89 -15.87
C GLU A 88 11.96 -0.67 -16.67
N PHE A 89 12.63 0.48 -16.52
CA PHE A 89 12.34 1.66 -17.35
C PHE A 89 12.58 1.36 -18.83
N ASP A 90 13.70 0.73 -19.16
CA ASP A 90 14.02 0.40 -20.55
C ASP A 90 13.01 -0.61 -21.13
N ARG A 91 12.57 -1.60 -20.33
CA ARG A 91 11.49 -2.53 -20.71
C ARG A 91 10.15 -1.83 -20.90
N TYR A 92 9.78 -0.92 -20.00
CA TYR A 92 8.54 -0.15 -20.07
C TYR A 92 8.51 0.72 -21.33
N ILE A 93 9.61 1.42 -21.65
CA ILE A 93 9.72 2.25 -22.85
C ILE A 93 9.60 1.40 -24.11
N ALA A 94 10.25 0.23 -24.17
CA ALA A 94 10.15 -0.67 -25.30
C ALA A 94 8.71 -1.19 -25.49
N TRP A 95 8.05 -1.60 -24.41
CA TRP A 95 6.65 -2.02 -24.41
C TRP A 95 5.71 -0.89 -24.89
N PHE A 96 5.90 0.33 -24.39
CA PHE A 96 5.08 1.48 -24.76
C PHE A 96 5.19 1.76 -26.27
N ARG A 97 6.41 1.84 -26.80
CA ARG A 97 6.65 2.09 -28.24
C ARG A 97 6.06 1.01 -29.14
N ALA A 98 6.06 -0.24 -28.69
CA ALA A 98 5.45 -1.35 -29.43
C ALA A 98 3.91 -1.29 -29.39
N THR A 99 3.34 -0.85 -28.27
CA THR A 99 1.88 -0.81 -28.06
C THR A 99 1.26 0.44 -28.70
N TYR A 100 1.96 1.57 -28.64
CA TYR A 100 1.50 2.89 -29.09
C TYR A 100 2.52 3.53 -30.07
N PRO A 101 2.71 2.96 -31.28
CA PRO A 101 3.73 3.42 -32.22
C PRO A 101 3.53 4.85 -32.74
N GLY A 102 2.33 5.43 -32.56
CA GLY A 102 2.01 6.82 -32.93
C GLY A 102 2.18 7.83 -31.80
N GLU A 103 2.53 7.39 -30.59
CA GLU A 103 2.67 8.27 -29.42
C GLU A 103 4.15 8.40 -29.01
N THR A 104 4.50 9.61 -28.57
CA THR A 104 5.84 9.95 -28.11
C THR A 104 6.00 9.67 -26.60
N ILE A 105 7.18 9.22 -26.19
CA ILE A 105 7.50 8.92 -24.79
C ILE A 105 8.86 9.49 -24.40
N GLY A 106 8.93 10.22 -23.29
CA GLY A 106 10.14 10.92 -22.88
C GLY A 106 9.97 11.74 -21.60
N VAL A 107 11.05 12.37 -21.13
CA VAL A 107 11.05 13.18 -19.90
C VAL A 107 10.64 14.62 -20.21
N GLY A 108 9.73 15.16 -19.40
CA GLY A 108 9.33 16.56 -19.44
C GLY A 108 8.05 16.82 -20.23
N GLU A 109 7.62 18.07 -20.20
CA GLU A 109 6.44 18.54 -20.92
C GLU A 109 6.70 18.46 -22.44
N GLY A 110 5.74 17.92 -23.19
CA GLY A 110 5.81 17.80 -24.66
C GLY A 110 5.78 16.37 -25.21
N PHE A 111 5.88 15.36 -24.35
CA PHE A 111 5.66 13.95 -24.72
C PHE A 111 4.22 13.52 -24.41
N ASP A 112 3.66 12.64 -25.23
CA ASP A 112 2.32 12.05 -25.02
C ASP A 112 2.30 11.20 -23.74
N ALA A 113 3.38 10.43 -23.50
CA ALA A 113 3.68 9.80 -22.22
C ALA A 113 4.93 10.42 -21.58
N GLN A 114 4.72 11.13 -20.48
CA GLN A 114 5.77 11.80 -19.72
C GLN A 114 6.39 10.84 -18.71
N LEU A 115 7.67 10.55 -18.86
CA LEU A 115 8.44 9.66 -17.99
C LEU A 115 8.92 10.39 -16.74
N PHE A 116 9.05 9.63 -15.65
CA PHE A 116 9.84 10.05 -14.51
C PHE A 116 11.31 10.24 -14.90
N ASP A 117 11.88 11.38 -14.51
CA ASP A 117 13.28 11.68 -14.74
C ASP A 117 14.19 10.91 -13.77
N ARG A 118 14.76 9.80 -14.26
CA ARG A 118 15.72 8.96 -13.54
C ARG A 118 17.01 9.68 -13.12
N ALA A 119 17.34 10.84 -13.70
CA ALA A 119 18.49 11.63 -13.27
C ALA A 119 18.39 12.09 -11.81
N ASN A 120 17.16 12.23 -11.28
CA ASN A 120 16.95 12.55 -9.86
C ASN A 120 17.45 11.47 -8.90
N LEU A 121 17.66 10.23 -9.36
CA LEU A 121 18.25 9.16 -8.55
C LEU A 121 19.79 9.23 -8.50
N LYS A 122 20.39 10.12 -9.29
CA LYS A 122 21.84 10.31 -9.41
C LYS A 122 22.20 11.79 -9.24
N SER A 123 21.42 12.55 -8.47
CA SER A 123 21.52 14.01 -8.34
C SER A 123 21.99 14.44 -6.95
N ARG A 124 22.71 15.57 -6.87
CA ARG A 124 23.08 16.20 -5.59
C ARG A 124 21.99 17.09 -5.03
N GLU A 125 21.01 17.40 -5.85
CA GLU A 125 19.87 18.25 -5.55
C GLU A 125 18.67 17.43 -5.08
N ALA A 126 18.71 16.10 -5.17
CA ALA A 126 17.63 15.22 -4.74
C ALA A 126 18.02 14.37 -3.52
N ARG A 127 17.06 14.08 -2.63
CA ARG A 127 17.22 13.12 -1.54
C ARG A 127 15.89 12.48 -1.15
N PHE A 128 15.96 11.34 -0.46
CA PHE A 128 14.81 10.73 0.18
C PHE A 128 14.56 11.37 1.55
N VAL A 129 13.33 11.84 1.78
CA VAL A 129 12.90 12.48 3.03
C VAL A 129 11.89 11.59 3.75
N LEU A 130 11.98 11.45 5.07
CA LEU A 130 11.07 10.60 5.84
C LEU A 130 9.63 11.12 5.73
N ALA A 131 8.71 10.32 5.21
CA ALA A 131 7.32 10.70 4.93
C ALA A 131 6.33 10.04 5.90
N GLY A 132 6.72 8.96 6.57
CA GLY A 132 5.94 8.30 7.61
C GLY A 132 6.63 7.06 8.17
N ILE A 133 6.18 6.63 9.35
CA ILE A 133 6.61 5.37 9.97
C ILE A 133 5.37 4.54 10.29
N VAL A 134 5.35 3.28 9.89
CA VAL A 134 4.18 2.41 10.06
C VAL A 134 4.58 1.17 10.85
N ASN A 135 3.89 0.93 11.96
CA ASN A 135 3.96 -0.35 12.65
C ASN A 135 3.18 -1.40 11.84
N ARG A 136 3.86 -2.49 11.52
CA ARG A 136 3.32 -3.64 10.79
C ARG A 136 3.49 -4.93 11.59
N MET A 137 3.28 -4.88 12.91
CA MET A 137 3.20 -6.10 13.72
C MET A 137 2.02 -7.00 13.31
N ASP A 138 1.06 -6.48 12.53
CA ASP A 138 0.05 -7.28 11.83
C ASP A 138 0.64 -8.28 10.83
N ARG A 139 1.94 -8.20 10.55
CA ARG A 139 2.72 -9.12 9.71
C ARG A 139 3.42 -10.23 10.47
N ALA A 140 3.25 -10.32 11.78
CA ALA A 140 3.90 -11.36 12.58
C ALA A 140 3.50 -12.79 12.17
N TYR A 141 2.41 -12.99 11.42
CA TYR A 141 2.08 -14.30 10.83
C TYR A 141 3.10 -14.79 9.78
N VAL A 142 3.96 -13.91 9.26
CA VAL A 142 5.05 -14.28 8.35
C VAL A 142 6.31 -14.70 9.10
N SER A 143 6.57 -14.04 10.23
CA SER A 143 7.65 -14.41 11.16
C SER A 143 7.27 -14.00 12.57
N GLU A 144 6.91 -14.98 13.40
CA GLU A 144 6.54 -14.73 14.79
C GLU A 144 7.73 -14.22 15.60
N GLU A 145 8.94 -14.68 15.27
CA GLU A 145 10.17 -14.29 15.96
C GLU A 145 10.46 -12.79 15.82
N SER A 146 10.18 -12.21 14.65
CA SER A 146 10.42 -10.79 14.40
C SER A 146 9.34 -9.88 15.00
N CYS A 147 8.26 -10.47 15.54
CA CYS A 147 7.04 -9.76 15.94
C CYS A 147 6.38 -8.96 14.79
N GLY A 148 6.68 -9.28 13.54
CA GLY A 148 6.28 -8.52 12.35
C GLY A 148 7.32 -7.50 11.89
N GLU A 149 6.86 -6.37 11.35
CA GLU A 149 7.67 -5.40 10.61
C GLU A 149 7.46 -3.97 11.13
N ILE A 150 8.43 -3.08 10.87
CA ILE A 150 8.31 -1.62 10.94
C ILE A 150 8.74 -1.07 9.59
N ARG A 151 7.93 -0.17 9.02
CA ARG A 151 8.17 0.39 7.69
C ARG A 151 8.49 1.87 7.80
N LEU A 152 9.69 2.27 7.40
CA LEU A 152 10.09 3.67 7.29
C LEU A 152 9.94 4.08 5.83
N ILE A 153 8.94 4.90 5.56
CA ILE A 153 8.56 5.30 4.21
C ILE A 153 9.17 6.66 3.93
N TYR A 154 9.95 6.75 2.86
CA TYR A 154 10.57 7.98 2.39
C TYR A 154 10.00 8.41 1.05
N ARG A 155 9.96 9.72 0.83
CA ARG A 155 9.57 10.36 -0.43
C ARG A 155 10.79 10.99 -1.08
N LEU A 156 10.97 10.82 -2.38
CA LEU A 156 11.99 11.55 -3.11
C LEU A 156 11.60 13.04 -3.20
N ALA A 157 12.51 13.94 -2.85
CA ALA A 157 12.34 15.38 -3.01
C ALA A 157 13.57 15.99 -3.66
N ARG A 158 13.34 16.96 -4.53
CA ARG A 158 14.36 17.78 -5.20
C ARG A 158 14.39 19.16 -4.58
N PHE A 159 15.59 19.68 -4.37
CA PHE A 159 15.91 20.93 -3.69
C PHE A 159 16.64 21.81 -4.69
N ASP A 160 15.90 22.70 -5.35
CA ASP A 160 16.45 23.62 -6.33
C ASP A 160 16.77 24.97 -5.68
N SER A 161 17.83 25.61 -6.16
CA SER A 161 18.13 27.01 -5.81
C SER A 161 17.55 27.90 -6.89
N GLY A 162 16.62 28.76 -6.52
CA GLY A 162 16.01 29.75 -7.39
C GLY A 162 16.99 30.86 -7.78
N PRO A 163 16.70 31.62 -8.85
CA PRO A 163 17.56 32.70 -9.35
C PRO A 163 17.86 33.77 -8.29
N ASP A 164 16.91 34.01 -7.38
CA ASP A 164 17.00 35.01 -6.31
C ASP A 164 17.64 34.47 -5.01
N GLY A 165 18.22 33.27 -5.05
CA GLY A 165 18.76 32.57 -3.87
C GLY A 165 17.71 31.92 -2.97
N GLY A 166 16.43 32.00 -3.33
CA GLY A 166 15.35 31.23 -2.68
C GLY A 166 15.53 29.73 -2.91
N LYS A 167 15.09 28.89 -1.97
CA LYS A 167 15.13 27.42 -2.13
C LYS A 167 13.73 26.92 -2.44
N THR A 168 13.55 26.23 -3.54
CA THR A 168 12.31 25.54 -3.87
C THR A 168 12.47 24.04 -3.63
N VAL A 169 11.42 23.41 -3.11
CA VAL A 169 11.43 21.98 -2.84
C VAL A 169 10.27 21.33 -3.58
N THR A 170 10.59 20.33 -4.39
CA THR A 170 9.63 19.61 -5.23
C THR A 170 9.59 18.15 -4.83
N ARG A 171 8.42 17.66 -4.39
CA ARG A 171 8.22 16.23 -4.14
C ARG A 171 8.07 15.48 -5.45
N LEU A 172 8.94 14.49 -5.67
CA LEU A 172 8.94 13.67 -6.87
C LEU A 172 8.16 12.37 -6.65
N PRO A 173 7.53 11.79 -7.70
CA PRO A 173 6.62 10.67 -7.57
C PRO A 173 7.30 9.31 -7.38
N MET A 174 8.13 9.21 -6.35
CA MET A 174 8.78 7.99 -5.92
C MET A 174 8.76 7.85 -4.40
N THR A 175 8.34 6.68 -3.91
CA THR A 175 8.58 6.28 -2.52
C THR A 175 9.65 5.20 -2.44
N PHE A 176 10.43 5.26 -1.37
CA PHE A 176 11.40 4.26 -0.98
C PHE A 176 11.04 3.83 0.44
N ASN A 177 10.70 2.57 0.64
CA ASN A 177 10.33 2.04 1.95
C ASN A 177 11.46 1.15 2.45
N LEU A 178 12.04 1.50 3.60
CA LEU A 178 12.97 0.63 4.31
C LEU A 178 12.16 -0.21 5.32
N VAL A 179 12.06 -1.50 5.04
CA VAL A 179 11.40 -2.46 5.92
C VAL A 179 12.43 -2.99 6.91
N MET A 180 12.09 -2.87 8.18
CA MET A 180 12.83 -3.45 9.28
C MET A 180 11.96 -4.49 9.97
N LYS A 181 12.57 -5.51 10.57
CA LYS A 181 11.92 -6.37 11.54
C LYS A 181 11.42 -5.51 12.71
N ALA A 182 10.30 -5.87 13.34
CA ALA A 182 9.87 -5.19 14.56
C ALA A 182 10.76 -5.53 15.76
N ARG A 183 11.46 -6.67 15.69
CA ARG A 183 12.40 -7.13 16.71
C ARG A 183 13.50 -8.01 16.13
N ASP A 184 14.68 -7.96 16.75
CA ASP A 184 15.71 -8.99 16.68
C ASP A 184 15.67 -9.85 17.95
N GLY A 185 15.80 -11.17 17.84
CA GLY A 185 15.67 -12.09 18.97
C GLY A 185 16.66 -11.82 20.12
N ARG A 186 17.75 -11.09 19.85
CA ARG A 186 18.79 -10.72 20.83
C ARG A 186 18.58 -9.35 21.46
N GLN A 187 17.54 -8.62 21.04
CA GLN A 187 17.27 -7.27 21.54
C GLN A 187 16.82 -7.32 23.01
N THR A 188 17.49 -6.54 23.86
CA THR A 188 17.19 -6.42 25.29
C THR A 188 16.78 -4.99 25.64
N ASP A 189 15.99 -4.83 26.71
CA ASP A 189 15.68 -3.54 27.31
C ASP A 189 16.89 -2.97 28.08
N ALA A 190 16.71 -1.79 28.68
CA ALA A 190 17.74 -1.10 29.45
C ALA A 190 18.25 -1.90 30.68
N ASN A 191 17.49 -2.90 31.14
CA ASN A 191 17.86 -3.76 32.26
C ASN A 191 18.45 -5.11 31.79
N GLY A 192 18.70 -5.27 30.48
CA GLY A 192 19.26 -6.49 29.89
C GLY A 192 18.23 -7.62 29.72
N LYS A 193 16.93 -7.35 29.89
CA LYS A 193 15.88 -8.37 29.68
C LYS A 193 15.46 -8.44 28.21
N PRO A 194 15.24 -9.63 27.63
CA PRO A 194 14.76 -9.75 26.25
C PRO A 194 13.46 -8.97 26.01
N ILE A 195 13.42 -8.19 24.94
CA ILE A 195 12.22 -7.46 24.53
C ILE A 195 11.20 -8.44 23.95
N SER A 196 9.97 -8.45 24.47
CA SER A 196 8.88 -9.30 23.96
C SER A 196 8.02 -8.56 22.94
N CYS A 197 7.27 -9.28 22.10
CA CYS A 197 6.27 -8.66 21.21
C CYS A 197 5.23 -7.84 22.01
N ALA A 198 4.89 -8.28 23.23
CA ALA A 198 4.00 -7.56 24.13
C ALA A 198 4.56 -6.21 24.58
N GLU A 199 5.87 -6.14 24.86
CA GLU A 199 6.56 -4.89 25.21
C GLU A 199 6.58 -3.92 24.02
N ILE A 200 6.90 -4.41 22.82
CA ILE A 200 6.89 -3.60 21.59
C ILE A 200 5.49 -3.03 21.37
N ALA A 201 4.46 -3.87 21.44
CA ALA A 201 3.09 -3.45 21.25
C ALA A 201 2.64 -2.38 22.27
N ARG A 202 2.99 -2.54 23.55
CA ARG A 202 2.70 -1.52 24.59
C ARG A 202 3.34 -0.18 24.27
N ARG A 203 4.64 -0.16 23.91
CA ARG A 203 5.34 1.10 23.57
C ARG A 203 4.71 1.82 22.39
N TRP A 204 4.24 1.07 21.40
CA TRP A 204 3.51 1.64 20.26
C TRP A 204 2.15 2.20 20.68
N LEU A 205 1.31 1.43 21.38
CA LEU A 205 -0.02 1.87 21.84
C LEU A 205 0.03 3.09 22.76
N ASP A 206 1.03 3.15 23.63
CA ASP A 206 1.19 4.22 24.62
C ASP A 206 1.86 5.49 24.03
N ASN A 207 2.26 5.47 22.75
CA ASN A 207 3.17 6.46 22.16
C ASN A 207 4.43 6.67 23.02
N GLY A 208 4.92 5.58 23.64
CA GLY A 208 6.12 5.57 24.48
C GLY A 208 7.40 5.63 23.67
N ASP A 209 8.50 5.07 24.20
CA ASP A 209 9.79 5.04 23.50
C ASP A 209 9.85 3.98 22.38
N TRP A 210 9.06 4.18 21.33
CA TRP A 210 9.14 3.39 20.10
C TRP A 210 10.39 3.71 19.28
N GLN A 211 10.99 4.90 19.47
CA GLN A 211 12.22 5.31 18.78
C GLN A 211 13.41 4.46 19.21
N GLY A 212 13.53 4.18 20.51
CA GLY A 212 14.53 3.27 21.05
C GLY A 212 14.46 1.85 20.47
N LEU A 213 13.30 1.41 19.95
CA LEU A 213 13.16 0.11 19.29
C LEU A 213 13.76 0.08 17.88
N ILE A 214 13.72 1.21 17.16
CA ILE A 214 14.23 1.33 15.79
C ILE A 214 15.70 1.74 15.79
N GLY A 215 16.08 2.65 16.70
CA GLY A 215 17.42 3.22 16.81
C GLY A 215 18.37 2.46 17.75
N GLY A 216 17.85 1.67 18.69
CA GLY A 216 18.66 0.84 19.58
C GLY A 216 19.13 -0.42 18.86
N ARG A 217 20.36 -0.40 18.34
CA ARG A 217 20.96 -1.55 17.67
C ARG A 217 22.13 -2.08 18.48
N ALA A 218 21.98 -3.31 18.94
CA ALA A 218 23.08 -4.10 19.45
C ALA A 218 23.74 -4.82 18.27
N PRO A 219 25.08 -4.95 18.22
CA PRO A 219 25.75 -5.63 17.13
C PRO A 219 25.22 -7.05 16.86
N PRO A 220 25.14 -7.49 15.58
CA PRO A 220 25.40 -6.69 14.40
C PRO A 220 24.22 -5.76 14.06
N ASP A 221 24.56 -4.55 13.64
CA ASP A 221 23.60 -3.44 13.47
C ASP A 221 22.70 -3.59 12.24
N ASP A 222 22.87 -4.66 11.46
CA ASP A 222 22.08 -5.01 10.29
C ASP A 222 21.00 -6.07 10.58
N ALA A 223 20.97 -6.66 11.79
CA ALA A 223 20.07 -7.77 12.13
C ALA A 223 18.57 -7.45 11.93
N MET A 224 18.23 -6.17 12.04
CA MET A 224 16.88 -5.64 11.87
C MET A 224 16.52 -5.33 10.43
N LEU A 225 17.48 -5.26 9.49
CA LEU A 225 17.19 -4.98 8.08
C LEU A 225 16.48 -6.18 7.45
N ASP A 226 15.38 -5.90 6.75
CA ASP A 226 14.60 -6.94 6.06
C ASP A 226 14.58 -6.73 4.55
N SER A 227 14.07 -5.59 4.09
CA SER A 227 13.91 -5.33 2.66
C SER A 227 13.80 -3.84 2.34
N ILE A 228 13.97 -3.52 1.06
CA ILE A 228 13.64 -2.23 0.48
C ILE A 228 12.54 -2.45 -0.54
N GLU A 229 11.48 -1.64 -0.47
CA GLU A 229 10.39 -1.64 -1.46
C GLU A 229 10.33 -0.27 -2.15
N THR A 230 10.28 -0.26 -3.48
CA THR A 230 10.19 0.98 -4.27
C THR A 230 8.87 1.05 -5.01
N ASN A 231 8.28 2.25 -5.06
CA ASN A 231 7.13 2.57 -5.90
C ASN A 231 7.42 3.87 -6.64
N ILE A 232 7.46 3.83 -7.97
CA ILE A 232 7.84 4.95 -8.84
C ILE A 232 6.71 5.15 -9.84
N GLN A 233 6.13 6.36 -9.93
CA GLN A 233 5.29 6.70 -11.08
C GLN A 233 6.19 6.73 -12.32
N VAL A 234 6.22 5.65 -13.09
CA VAL A 234 7.13 5.50 -14.24
C VAL A 234 6.71 6.43 -15.37
N SER A 235 5.40 6.66 -15.54
CA SER A 235 4.85 7.55 -16.55
C SER A 235 3.54 8.21 -16.15
N VAL A 236 3.26 9.33 -16.81
CA VAL A 236 1.95 10.00 -16.86
C VAL A 236 1.61 10.28 -18.31
N ALA A 237 0.47 9.79 -18.76
CA ALA A 237 -0.12 10.15 -20.04
C ALA A 237 -1.37 11.01 -19.77
N PRO A 238 -1.36 12.31 -20.12
CA PRO A 238 -2.54 13.16 -20.02
C PRO A 238 -3.72 12.60 -20.81
N LYS A 239 -4.94 13.04 -20.51
CA LYS A 239 -6.10 12.66 -21.33
C LYS A 239 -5.90 13.15 -22.77
N SER A 240 -6.10 12.26 -23.73
CA SER A 240 -6.01 12.55 -25.17
C SER A 240 -7.28 12.09 -25.90
N ALA A 241 -7.33 12.27 -27.22
CA ALA A 241 -8.38 11.69 -28.04
C ALA A 241 -8.24 10.15 -28.20
N LEU A 242 -7.06 9.61 -27.91
CA LEU A 242 -6.72 8.19 -28.10
C LEU A 242 -6.96 7.37 -26.83
N HIS A 243 -6.84 7.99 -25.66
CA HIS A 243 -7.01 7.32 -24.37
C HIS A 243 -7.40 8.31 -23.26
N ASP A 244 -8.00 7.79 -22.19
CA ASP A 244 -8.20 8.56 -20.96
C ASP A 244 -6.87 8.83 -20.23
N PHE A 245 -6.91 9.73 -19.23
CA PHE A 245 -5.75 10.01 -18.37
C PHE A 245 -5.22 8.72 -17.73
N ARG A 246 -3.91 8.52 -17.78
CA ARG A 246 -3.23 7.34 -17.25
C ARG A 246 -1.96 7.72 -16.50
N SER A 247 -1.68 7.01 -15.43
CA SER A 247 -0.41 7.02 -14.72
C SER A 247 -0.04 5.59 -14.41
N ASP A 248 1.20 5.23 -14.69
CA ASP A 248 1.72 3.90 -14.43
C ASP A 248 2.75 3.94 -13.30
N TYR A 249 2.73 2.92 -12.44
CA TYR A 249 3.56 2.84 -11.24
C TYR A 249 4.37 1.55 -11.26
N LEU A 250 5.69 1.66 -11.22
CA LEU A 250 6.61 0.55 -11.11
C LEU A 250 6.84 0.18 -9.64
N LEU A 251 6.57 -1.06 -9.29
CA LEU A 251 6.86 -1.65 -7.99
C LEU A 251 8.05 -2.63 -8.08
N LYS A 252 8.99 -2.54 -7.13
CA LYS A 252 10.07 -3.53 -6.94
C LYS A 252 10.36 -3.77 -5.45
N VAL A 253 10.91 -4.94 -5.14
CA VAL A 253 11.36 -5.33 -3.80
C VAL A 253 12.79 -5.85 -3.86
N PHE A 254 13.59 -5.48 -2.86
CA PHE A 254 14.96 -5.96 -2.67
C PHE A 254 15.09 -6.51 -1.25
N LYS A 255 15.32 -7.82 -1.10
CA LYS A 255 15.51 -8.45 0.23
C LYS A 255 16.94 -8.25 0.70
N TYR A 256 17.12 -8.00 1.98
CA TYR A 256 18.45 -7.90 2.60
C TYR A 256 19.08 -9.29 2.70
N ASN A 257 20.28 -9.43 2.15
CA ASN A 257 21.09 -10.63 2.29
C ASN A 257 22.19 -10.37 3.33
N ALA A 258 22.06 -10.97 4.51
CA ALA A 258 23.01 -10.78 5.60
C ALA A 258 24.41 -11.35 5.30
N ALA A 259 24.54 -12.35 4.41
CA ALA A 259 25.82 -12.94 4.06
C ALA A 259 26.64 -12.01 3.15
N THR A 260 25.99 -11.34 2.20
CA THR A 260 26.64 -10.37 1.30
C THR A 260 26.57 -8.94 1.81
N ARG A 261 25.75 -8.69 2.83
CA ARG A 261 25.39 -7.36 3.36
C ARG A 261 24.85 -6.42 2.28
N THR A 262 24.06 -6.96 1.36
CA THR A 262 23.46 -6.18 0.26
C THR A 262 21.97 -6.44 0.13
N PHE A 263 21.25 -5.45 -0.40
CA PHE A 263 19.87 -5.64 -0.83
C PHE A 263 19.88 -6.21 -2.25
N VAL A 264 19.27 -7.39 -2.42
CA VAL A 264 19.23 -8.11 -3.70
C VAL A 264 17.79 -8.16 -4.22
N GLU A 265 17.62 -8.03 -5.53
CA GLU A 265 16.30 -8.08 -6.16
C GLU A 265 15.55 -9.37 -5.78
N SER A 266 14.27 -9.22 -5.43
CA SER A 266 13.40 -10.31 -4.98
C SER A 266 12.02 -10.23 -5.66
N THR A 267 11.24 -11.29 -5.54
CA THR A 267 9.81 -11.27 -5.88
C THR A 267 9.05 -10.32 -4.95
N LEU A 268 8.03 -9.66 -5.49
CA LEU A 268 7.09 -8.89 -4.67
C LEU A 268 6.15 -9.85 -3.96
N GLU A 269 5.91 -9.61 -2.67
CA GLU A 269 5.03 -10.47 -1.89
C GLU A 269 3.64 -10.58 -2.51
N ASN A 270 3.18 -11.81 -2.72
CA ASN A 270 1.88 -12.16 -3.27
C ASN A 270 1.56 -11.54 -4.64
N GLN A 271 2.50 -10.84 -5.29
CA GLN A 271 2.29 -10.34 -6.64
C GLN A 271 2.39 -11.49 -7.64
N ILE A 272 1.23 -11.97 -8.07
CA ILE A 272 1.11 -13.08 -9.00
C ILE A 272 1.75 -12.67 -10.35
N ASP A 273 2.56 -13.56 -10.92
CA ASP A 273 3.11 -13.43 -12.27
C ASP A 273 2.08 -13.92 -13.28
N ARG A 274 1.05 -13.10 -13.50
CA ARG A 274 -0.12 -13.44 -14.32
C ARG A 274 0.27 -13.94 -15.69
N ASP A 275 1.12 -13.19 -16.39
CA ASP A 275 1.49 -13.48 -17.77
C ASP A 275 2.27 -14.80 -17.86
N ARG A 276 3.20 -15.07 -16.93
CA ARG A 276 3.91 -16.36 -16.89
C ARG A 276 2.97 -17.53 -16.61
N ILE A 277 2.02 -17.37 -15.70
CA ILE A 277 1.05 -18.41 -15.35
C ILE A 277 0.10 -18.70 -16.52
N LEU A 278 -0.33 -17.68 -17.25
CA LEU A 278 -1.20 -17.85 -18.44
C LEU A 278 -0.44 -18.41 -19.66
N ALA A 279 0.89 -18.28 -19.70
CA ALA A 279 1.72 -18.79 -20.79
C ALA A 279 2.24 -20.23 -20.56
N ASP A 280 2.30 -20.70 -19.31
CA ASP A 280 2.83 -22.03 -18.94
C ASP A 280 1.74 -22.92 -18.33
N ASP A 281 1.34 -23.96 -19.06
CA ASP A 281 0.28 -24.87 -18.62
C ASP A 281 0.61 -25.68 -17.36
N ALA A 282 1.89 -26.03 -17.14
CA ALA A 282 2.29 -26.71 -15.92
C ALA A 282 2.18 -25.77 -14.74
N LEU A 283 2.70 -24.55 -14.88
CA LEU A 283 2.61 -23.53 -13.84
C LEU A 283 1.15 -23.14 -13.54
N ARG A 284 0.31 -23.06 -14.58
CA ARG A 284 -1.14 -22.82 -14.47
C ARG A 284 -1.85 -23.87 -13.65
N ARG A 285 -1.61 -25.15 -13.95
CA ARG A 285 -2.19 -26.28 -13.22
C ARG A 285 -1.71 -26.30 -11.76
N ASP A 286 -0.42 -26.10 -11.55
CA ASP A 286 0.19 -26.04 -10.23
C ASP A 286 -0.40 -24.90 -9.38
N PHE A 287 -0.55 -23.71 -9.95
CA PHE A 287 -1.09 -22.55 -9.25
C PHE A 287 -2.55 -22.77 -8.86
N LYS A 288 -3.37 -23.26 -9.80
CA LYS A 288 -4.77 -23.62 -9.51
C LYS A 288 -4.86 -24.65 -8.39
N ALA A 289 -4.13 -25.76 -8.51
CA ALA A 289 -4.18 -26.84 -7.54
C ALA A 289 -3.75 -26.38 -6.15
N TRP A 290 -2.68 -25.57 -6.09
CA TRP A 290 -2.19 -25.00 -4.85
C TRP A 290 -3.22 -24.03 -4.23
N LEU A 291 -3.71 -23.03 -4.96
CA LEU A 291 -4.60 -22.01 -4.39
C LEU A 291 -5.95 -22.58 -3.93
N LEU A 292 -6.49 -23.56 -4.66
CA LEU A 292 -7.77 -24.20 -4.33
C LEU A 292 -7.66 -25.34 -3.29
N ALA A 293 -6.45 -25.62 -2.78
CA ALA A 293 -6.28 -26.52 -1.66
C ALA A 293 -6.93 -25.92 -0.40
N PRO A 294 -7.61 -26.70 0.46
CA PRO A 294 -8.43 -26.15 1.55
C PRO A 294 -7.69 -25.19 2.50
N GLU A 295 -6.46 -25.52 2.91
CA GLU A 295 -5.68 -24.65 3.80
C GLU A 295 -5.28 -23.34 3.12
N ASN A 296 -4.80 -23.41 1.87
CA ASN A 296 -4.40 -22.21 1.12
C ASN A 296 -5.61 -21.32 0.80
N LEU A 297 -6.75 -21.92 0.47
CA LEU A 297 -8.00 -21.19 0.25
C LEU A 297 -8.48 -20.49 1.52
N ARG A 298 -8.30 -21.12 2.69
CA ARG A 298 -8.61 -20.50 3.99
C ARG A 298 -7.71 -19.30 4.28
N GLU A 299 -6.41 -19.43 4.07
CA GLU A 299 -5.49 -18.31 4.27
C GLU A 299 -5.71 -17.20 3.21
N PHE A 300 -6.12 -17.57 2.00
CA PHE A 300 -6.48 -16.61 0.94
C PHE A 300 -7.74 -15.83 1.30
N ASP A 301 -8.76 -16.51 1.82
CA ASP A 301 -9.96 -15.89 2.37
C ASP A 301 -9.65 -14.90 3.51
N ARG A 302 -8.77 -15.32 4.42
CA ARG A 302 -8.33 -14.53 5.58
C ARG A 302 -7.33 -13.43 5.21
N GLY A 303 -6.83 -13.40 3.97
CA GLY A 303 -5.85 -12.42 3.51
C GLY A 303 -4.47 -12.55 4.20
N THR A 304 -4.15 -13.76 4.65
CA THR A 304 -2.90 -14.16 5.33
C THR A 304 -2.08 -15.16 4.51
N VAL A 305 -2.54 -15.50 3.30
CA VAL A 305 -1.83 -16.42 2.40
C VAL A 305 -0.46 -15.88 2.02
N LEU A 306 0.51 -16.79 1.94
CA LEU A 306 1.84 -16.55 1.38
C LEU A 306 1.98 -17.38 0.10
N ILE A 307 1.86 -16.72 -1.04
CA ILE A 307 1.95 -17.37 -2.35
C ILE A 307 3.42 -17.79 -2.61
N PRO A 308 3.68 -19.05 -3.00
CA PRO A 308 5.03 -19.52 -3.28
C PRO A 308 5.75 -18.68 -4.34
N GLU A 309 7.04 -18.41 -4.12
CA GLU A 309 7.86 -17.55 -4.99
C GLU A 309 7.86 -17.99 -6.46
N LYS A 310 7.66 -19.28 -6.76
CA LYS A 310 7.54 -19.81 -8.13
C LYS A 310 6.35 -19.24 -8.93
N PHE A 311 5.37 -18.64 -8.25
CA PHE A 311 4.20 -18.01 -8.88
C PHE A 311 4.31 -16.48 -8.92
N LEU A 312 5.37 -15.90 -8.36
CA LEU A 312 5.47 -14.46 -8.13
C LEU A 312 6.33 -13.74 -9.17
N ALA A 313 5.99 -12.47 -9.39
CA ALA A 313 6.73 -11.55 -10.25
C ALA A 313 7.79 -10.76 -9.46
N ARG A 314 8.85 -10.30 -10.14
CA ARG A 314 9.93 -9.44 -9.57
C ARG A 314 9.75 -7.95 -9.84
N ALA A 315 8.80 -7.61 -10.71
CA ALA A 315 8.36 -6.25 -10.95
C ALA A 315 6.87 -6.27 -11.29
N ALA A 316 6.20 -5.16 -11.04
CA ALA A 316 4.85 -4.94 -11.51
C ALA A 316 4.66 -3.49 -11.96
N ILE A 317 3.97 -3.31 -13.08
CA ILE A 317 3.46 -2.01 -13.52
C ILE A 317 1.99 -1.95 -13.13
N VAL A 318 1.63 -0.93 -12.36
CA VAL A 318 0.27 -0.68 -11.91
C VAL A 318 -0.27 0.53 -12.67
N PRO A 319 -1.29 0.39 -13.53
CA PRO A 319 -1.93 1.55 -14.14
C PRO A 319 -2.89 2.23 -13.15
N THR A 320 -3.33 3.45 -13.50
CA THR A 320 -4.44 4.16 -12.81
C THR A 320 -5.61 3.21 -12.58
N PRO A 321 -6.29 3.27 -11.41
CA PRO A 321 -7.40 2.38 -11.10
C PRO A 321 -8.48 2.33 -12.18
N ALA A 322 -8.84 1.11 -12.59
CA ALA A 322 -9.75 0.86 -13.70
C ALA A 322 -11.24 0.80 -13.32
N GLY A 323 -11.58 1.18 -12.08
CA GLY A 323 -12.92 1.07 -11.51
C GLY A 323 -13.14 -0.24 -10.74
N LEU A 324 -14.41 -0.58 -10.48
CA LEU A 324 -14.82 -1.65 -9.55
C LEU A 324 -15.14 -2.99 -10.23
N ASP A 325 -15.26 -3.00 -11.55
CA ASP A 325 -15.54 -4.18 -12.37
C ASP A 325 -14.27 -4.82 -12.93
N ALA A 326 -14.42 -6.02 -13.50
CA ALA A 326 -13.33 -6.70 -14.20
C ALA A 326 -12.81 -5.85 -15.37
N SER A 327 -11.50 -5.64 -15.41
CA SER A 327 -10.85 -4.81 -16.44
C SER A 327 -9.49 -5.38 -16.79
N ALA A 328 -9.07 -5.24 -18.05
CA ALA A 328 -7.73 -5.64 -18.51
C ALA A 328 -6.58 -4.88 -17.81
N LEU A 329 -6.91 -3.79 -17.10
CA LEU A 329 -5.97 -3.04 -16.26
C LEU A 329 -5.83 -3.60 -14.84
N GLN A 330 -6.68 -4.55 -14.43
CA GLN A 330 -6.55 -5.25 -13.16
C GLN A 330 -5.47 -6.34 -13.25
N PRO A 331 -4.75 -6.59 -12.15
CA PRO A 331 -3.55 -7.40 -12.18
C PRO A 331 -3.79 -8.86 -12.53
N GLU A 332 -4.96 -9.43 -12.21
CA GLU A 332 -5.25 -10.84 -12.42
C GLU A 332 -6.29 -11.09 -13.52
N PHE A 333 -6.57 -10.08 -14.35
CA PHE A 333 -7.53 -10.18 -15.44
C PHE A 333 -7.18 -11.29 -16.44
N GLY A 334 -8.16 -12.11 -16.78
CA GLY A 334 -8.00 -13.26 -17.66
C GLY A 334 -7.71 -14.56 -16.93
N MET A 335 -7.54 -14.53 -15.59
CA MET A 335 -7.43 -15.74 -14.79
C MET A 335 -8.78 -16.39 -14.49
N MET A 336 -9.88 -15.64 -14.48
CA MET A 336 -11.22 -16.17 -14.25
C MET A 336 -11.96 -16.50 -15.55
N GLN A 337 -12.81 -17.51 -15.51
CA GLN A 337 -13.71 -17.82 -16.62
C GLN A 337 -14.57 -16.62 -17.01
N GLY A 338 -14.64 -16.35 -18.32
CA GLY A 338 -15.37 -15.22 -18.86
C GLY A 338 -14.57 -13.91 -18.90
N GLU A 339 -13.33 -13.90 -18.38
CA GLU A 339 -12.39 -12.80 -18.59
C GLU A 339 -11.47 -13.08 -19.77
N GLY A 340 -11.15 -12.04 -20.55
CA GLY A 340 -10.20 -12.13 -21.66
C GLY A 340 -10.66 -13.07 -22.80
N LYS A 341 -9.71 -13.45 -23.65
CA LYS A 341 -9.95 -14.32 -24.84
C LYS A 341 -9.28 -15.70 -24.74
N GLY A 342 -8.52 -15.96 -23.67
CA GLY A 342 -7.72 -17.18 -23.51
C GLY A 342 -8.28 -18.15 -22.48
N ASP A 343 -7.59 -19.27 -22.29
CA ASP A 343 -7.97 -20.28 -21.30
C ASP A 343 -7.77 -19.75 -19.86
N PRO A 344 -8.81 -19.75 -19.02
CA PRO A 344 -8.71 -19.23 -17.66
C PRO A 344 -7.88 -20.17 -16.78
N VAL A 345 -7.36 -19.63 -15.69
CA VAL A 345 -6.79 -20.43 -14.61
C VAL A 345 -7.89 -21.11 -13.81
N PHE A 346 -8.97 -20.39 -13.51
CA PHE A 346 -10.07 -20.83 -12.65
C PHE A 346 -11.42 -20.77 -13.39
N THR A 347 -12.14 -21.89 -13.38
CA THR A 347 -13.55 -21.92 -13.78
C THR A 347 -14.48 -21.68 -12.60
N ASP A 348 -15.73 -21.29 -12.86
CA ASP A 348 -16.73 -21.13 -11.81
C ASP A 348 -16.93 -22.43 -11.02
N ASN A 349 -16.91 -23.57 -11.72
CA ASN A 349 -17.01 -24.90 -11.11
C ASN A 349 -15.81 -25.24 -10.23
N ASP A 350 -14.60 -24.83 -10.61
CA ASP A 350 -13.41 -25.02 -9.78
C ASP A 350 -13.57 -24.31 -8.42
N VAL A 351 -13.98 -23.04 -8.46
CA VAL A 351 -14.16 -22.22 -7.25
C VAL A 351 -15.32 -22.72 -6.41
N VAL A 352 -16.50 -22.96 -7.00
CA VAL A 352 -17.65 -23.52 -6.28
C VAL A 352 -17.32 -24.88 -5.66
N GLY A 353 -16.61 -25.74 -6.40
CA GLY A 353 -16.14 -27.02 -5.89
C GLY A 353 -15.18 -26.86 -4.71
N ALA A 354 -14.25 -25.91 -4.76
CA ALA A 354 -13.32 -25.63 -3.67
C ALA A 354 -14.03 -25.11 -2.41
N LEU A 355 -14.98 -24.19 -2.57
CA LEU A 355 -15.80 -23.67 -1.47
C LEU A 355 -16.65 -24.78 -0.81
N LYS A 356 -17.24 -25.68 -1.61
CA LYS A 356 -17.97 -26.85 -1.08
C LYS A 356 -17.06 -27.78 -0.30
N ARG A 357 -15.83 -28.04 -0.80
CA ARG A 357 -14.84 -28.86 -0.09
C ARG A 357 -14.40 -28.21 1.23
N ALA A 358 -14.21 -26.89 1.24
CA ALA A 358 -13.88 -26.15 2.46
C ALA A 358 -15.01 -26.26 3.49
N ALA A 359 -16.25 -26.03 3.08
CA ALA A 359 -17.43 -26.15 3.95
C ALA A 359 -17.61 -27.58 4.49
N ALA A 360 -17.42 -28.61 3.66
CA ALA A 360 -17.50 -30.01 4.09
C ALA A 360 -16.43 -30.40 5.14
N ARG A 361 -15.32 -29.66 5.20
CA ARG A 361 -14.26 -29.80 6.21
C ARG A 361 -14.47 -28.92 7.44
N GLY A 362 -15.57 -28.18 7.51
CA GLY A 362 -15.86 -27.25 8.60
C GLY A 362 -14.97 -26.00 8.60
N LEU A 363 -14.38 -25.63 7.45
CA LEU A 363 -13.64 -24.38 7.34
C LEU A 363 -14.61 -23.21 7.26
N ASP A 364 -14.50 -22.27 8.21
CA ASP A 364 -15.30 -21.06 8.23
C ASP A 364 -14.71 -20.00 7.28
N MET A 365 -15.38 -19.79 6.15
CA MET A 365 -15.03 -18.78 5.15
C MET A 365 -15.61 -17.42 5.57
N GLN A 366 -14.75 -16.45 5.82
CA GLN A 366 -15.14 -15.15 6.36
C GLN A 366 -15.52 -14.14 5.27
N ASN A 367 -14.82 -14.16 4.14
CA ASN A 367 -14.90 -13.13 3.10
C ASN A 367 -15.34 -13.69 1.72
N VAL A 368 -14.71 -14.78 1.29
CA VAL A 368 -14.87 -15.41 -0.02
C VAL A 368 -15.95 -16.49 0.06
N ARG A 369 -17.18 -16.12 -0.32
CA ARG A 369 -18.38 -16.98 -0.26
C ARG A 369 -19.07 -17.17 -1.62
N SER A 370 -18.45 -16.66 -2.69
CA SER A 370 -18.94 -16.71 -4.06
C SER A 370 -17.76 -16.64 -5.05
N VAL A 371 -18.03 -16.93 -6.32
CA VAL A 371 -17.04 -16.75 -7.41
C VAL A 371 -16.59 -15.29 -7.51
N ALA A 372 -17.52 -14.33 -7.39
CA ALA A 372 -17.19 -12.91 -7.44
C ALA A 372 -16.34 -12.47 -6.23
N GLY A 373 -16.60 -13.01 -5.04
CA GLY A 373 -15.74 -12.81 -3.87
C GLY A 373 -14.33 -13.35 -4.08
N PHE A 374 -14.21 -14.52 -4.73
CA PHE A 374 -12.91 -15.13 -5.04
C PHE A 374 -12.13 -14.27 -6.04
N GLN A 375 -12.76 -13.88 -7.15
CA GLN A 375 -12.18 -12.98 -8.15
C GLN A 375 -11.75 -11.64 -7.53
N ARG A 376 -12.58 -11.07 -6.64
CA ARG A 376 -12.23 -9.84 -5.94
C ARG A 376 -11.01 -10.03 -5.04
N ARG A 377 -10.94 -11.15 -4.30
CA ARG A 377 -9.78 -11.43 -3.43
C ARG A 377 -8.52 -11.68 -4.25
N LEU A 378 -8.64 -12.32 -5.40
CA LEU A 378 -7.53 -12.60 -6.31
C LEU A 378 -6.87 -11.29 -6.76
N ASN A 379 -7.69 -10.31 -7.12
CA ASN A 379 -7.24 -8.95 -7.45
C ASN A 379 -6.99 -8.05 -6.23
N ASP A 380 -7.10 -8.54 -5.00
CA ASP A 380 -6.94 -7.73 -3.76
C ASP A 380 -5.72 -8.18 -2.94
N VAL A 381 -5.34 -9.46 -3.05
CA VAL A 381 -4.23 -10.06 -2.29
C VAL A 381 -2.86 -9.56 -2.73
N THR A 382 -2.79 -8.88 -3.88
CA THR A 382 -1.55 -8.38 -4.49
C THR A 382 -1.34 -6.88 -4.20
N CYS A 383 -0.10 -6.41 -4.25
CA CYS A 383 0.21 -4.97 -4.08
C CYS A 383 -0.45 -4.11 -5.16
N THR A 384 -0.38 -4.56 -6.42
CA THR A 384 -1.08 -3.95 -7.56
C THR A 384 -2.59 -3.92 -7.35
N GLY A 385 -3.15 -4.97 -6.76
CA GLY A 385 -4.55 -5.13 -6.47
C GLY A 385 -5.11 -4.14 -5.44
N CYS A 386 -4.42 -4.02 -4.31
CA CYS A 386 -4.73 -2.99 -3.31
C CYS A 386 -4.60 -1.57 -3.90
N HIS A 387 -3.69 -1.35 -4.85
CA HIS A 387 -3.57 -0.09 -5.59
C HIS A 387 -4.81 0.22 -6.44
N GLN A 388 -5.37 -0.79 -7.11
CA GLN A 388 -6.63 -0.68 -7.87
C GLN A 388 -7.82 -0.37 -6.96
N THR A 389 -7.70 -0.60 -5.65
CA THR A 389 -8.78 -0.42 -4.67
C THR A 389 -8.45 0.71 -3.69
N ARG A 390 -8.93 1.92 -4.00
CA ARG A 390 -8.79 3.11 -3.13
C ARG A 390 -7.32 3.50 -2.85
N GLY A 391 -6.45 3.49 -3.87
CA GLY A 391 -5.13 4.12 -3.82
C GLY A 391 -5.19 5.65 -4.03
N ILE A 392 -4.15 6.39 -3.61
CA ILE A 392 -4.01 7.83 -3.89
C ILE A 392 -2.93 8.02 -4.94
N GLY A 393 -3.33 8.29 -6.20
CA GLY A 393 -2.38 8.51 -7.29
C GLY A 393 -1.30 7.44 -7.35
N GLY A 394 -1.70 6.16 -7.26
CA GLY A 394 -0.78 5.02 -7.23
C GLY A 394 0.16 4.96 -6.01
N PHE A 395 -0.23 5.50 -4.86
CA PHE A 395 0.47 5.29 -3.60
C PHE A 395 -0.51 4.85 -2.52
N HIS A 396 -0.10 3.87 -1.71
CA HIS A 396 -0.81 3.50 -0.49
C HIS A 396 -0.53 4.50 0.64
N PHE A 397 0.66 5.09 0.63
CA PHE A 397 1.12 6.06 1.62
C PHE A 397 2.00 7.11 0.92
N PRO A 398 1.43 8.17 0.33
CA PRO A 398 2.23 9.28 -0.20
C PRO A 398 2.97 10.01 0.93
N GLY A 399 2.40 10.05 2.13
CA GLY A 399 2.93 10.74 3.30
C GLY A 399 2.74 12.25 3.26
N VAL A 400 2.80 12.87 4.44
CA VAL A 400 2.57 14.30 4.65
C VAL A 400 3.70 15.12 4.04
N ASP A 401 3.35 16.22 3.39
CA ASP A 401 4.34 17.17 2.91
C ASP A 401 4.78 18.12 4.04
N TRP A 402 5.73 17.67 4.86
CA TRP A 402 6.33 18.55 5.89
C TRP A 402 7.34 19.56 5.33
N LEU A 403 7.68 19.45 4.04
CA LEU A 403 8.57 20.39 3.35
C LEU A 403 7.82 21.62 2.82
N ALA A 404 6.48 21.56 2.73
CA ALA A 404 5.65 22.69 2.34
C ALA A 404 5.72 23.84 3.36
N ASP A 405 5.48 25.08 2.91
CA ASP A 405 5.50 26.28 3.78
C ASP A 405 4.49 26.19 4.94
N ARG A 406 3.38 25.49 4.73
CA ARG A 406 2.34 25.24 5.74
C ARG A 406 1.95 23.75 5.72
N PRO A 407 2.75 22.88 6.36
CA PRO A 407 2.45 21.46 6.44
C PRO A 407 1.09 21.22 7.09
N SER A 408 0.26 20.39 6.48
CA SER A 408 -1.05 20.05 7.04
C SER A 408 -1.54 18.71 6.54
N ASN A 409 -2.08 17.91 7.46
CA ASN A 409 -2.78 16.66 7.16
C ASN A 409 -4.21 16.91 6.65
N ALA A 410 -4.67 18.16 6.66
CA ALA A 410 -6.02 18.55 6.25
C ALA A 410 -6.13 18.83 4.74
N ALA A 411 -5.02 19.25 4.11
CA ALA A 411 -4.98 19.58 2.68
C ALA A 411 -4.43 18.43 1.82
N ILE A 412 -3.55 17.59 2.38
CA ILE A 412 -2.95 16.44 1.71
C ILE A 412 -3.15 15.21 2.59
N VAL A 413 -3.94 14.26 2.10
CA VAL A 413 -4.19 13.00 2.81
C VAL A 413 -2.90 12.17 2.82
N ALA A 414 -2.41 11.83 4.02
CA ALA A 414 -1.12 11.16 4.21
C ALA A 414 -1.09 9.71 3.66
N ALA A 415 -2.25 9.06 3.57
CA ALA A 415 -2.37 7.65 3.25
C ALA A 415 -3.71 7.33 2.59
N SER A 416 -3.80 6.18 1.92
CA SER A 416 -5.00 5.81 1.17
C SER A 416 -6.16 5.44 2.10
N PRO A 417 -7.43 5.54 1.67
CA PRO A 417 -8.56 5.15 2.50
C PRO A 417 -8.49 3.71 3.03
N HIS A 418 -7.92 2.78 2.25
CA HIS A 418 -7.65 1.43 2.73
C HIS A 418 -6.65 1.42 3.91
N PHE A 419 -5.62 2.26 3.87
CA PHE A 419 -4.66 2.36 4.98
C PHE A 419 -5.36 2.78 6.27
N PHE A 420 -6.17 3.85 6.22
CA PHE A 420 -6.87 4.37 7.40
C PHE A 420 -7.92 3.38 7.93
N GLY A 421 -8.72 2.80 7.05
CA GLY A 421 -9.71 1.79 7.45
C GLY A 421 -9.08 0.56 8.11
N ASP A 422 -7.87 0.17 7.74
CA ASP A 422 -7.18 -0.99 8.32
C ASP A 422 -6.55 -0.72 9.71
N GLN A 423 -6.48 0.54 10.17
CA GLN A 423 -5.78 0.86 11.42
C GLN A 423 -6.45 0.25 12.66
N LEU A 424 -7.79 0.16 12.69
CA LEU A 424 -8.50 -0.48 13.81
C LEU A 424 -8.06 -1.93 13.99
N ARG A 425 -8.05 -2.70 12.90
CA ARG A 425 -7.58 -4.09 12.89
C ARG A 425 -6.15 -4.20 13.41
N ARG A 426 -5.25 -3.30 12.97
CA ARG A 426 -3.85 -3.29 13.42
C ARG A 426 -3.75 -2.99 14.91
N ARG A 427 -4.55 -2.05 15.42
CA ARG A 427 -4.59 -1.71 16.84
C ARG A 427 -5.13 -2.85 17.69
N ASP A 428 -6.11 -3.61 17.20
CA ASP A 428 -6.58 -4.83 17.86
C ASP A 428 -5.49 -5.89 17.96
N ILE A 429 -4.68 -6.05 16.90
CA ILE A 429 -3.53 -6.96 16.90
C ILE A 429 -2.49 -6.52 17.93
N LEU A 430 -2.15 -5.23 17.98
CA LEU A 430 -1.26 -4.69 19.01
C LEU A 430 -1.81 -4.91 20.41
N THR A 431 -3.12 -4.69 20.61
CA THR A 431 -3.79 -4.91 21.90
C THR A 431 -3.73 -6.39 22.31
N ALA A 432 -3.92 -7.32 21.38
CA ALA A 432 -3.77 -8.75 21.63
C ALA A 432 -2.33 -9.08 22.03
N PHE A 433 -1.32 -8.58 21.30
CA PHE A 433 0.08 -8.76 21.67
C PHE A 433 0.41 -8.19 23.05
N ALA A 434 -0.03 -6.96 23.33
CA ALA A 434 0.19 -6.29 24.61
C ALA A 434 -0.39 -7.10 25.78
N ALA A 435 -1.52 -7.78 25.57
CA ALA A 435 -2.17 -8.66 26.53
C ALA A 435 -1.62 -10.10 26.55
N GLY A 436 -0.59 -10.42 25.76
CA GLY A 436 -0.02 -11.77 25.66
C GLY A 436 -0.95 -12.81 25.00
N LYS A 437 -1.91 -12.35 24.19
CA LYS A 437 -2.86 -13.20 23.46
C LYS A 437 -2.40 -13.42 22.02
N THR A 438 -2.77 -14.55 21.43
CA THR A 438 -2.60 -14.79 19.99
C THR A 438 -3.50 -13.83 19.21
N PRO A 439 -2.94 -12.96 18.35
CA PRO A 439 -3.76 -12.09 17.51
C PRO A 439 -4.49 -12.89 16.43
N ASP A 440 -5.71 -12.46 16.10
CA ASP A 440 -6.29 -12.80 14.80
C ASP A 440 -5.59 -11.92 13.75
N PHE A 441 -5.01 -12.51 12.71
CA PHE A 441 -4.37 -11.77 11.62
C PHE A 441 -5.28 -11.57 10.41
N SER A 442 -6.48 -12.16 10.39
CA SER A 442 -7.37 -12.08 9.24
C SER A 442 -7.65 -10.63 8.87
N ARG A 443 -7.78 -10.37 7.57
CA ARG A 443 -8.19 -9.08 7.00
C ARG A 443 -9.35 -9.25 6.03
N GLY A 444 -10.23 -8.25 6.00
CA GLY A 444 -11.25 -8.12 4.96
C GLY A 444 -10.65 -7.75 3.59
N PHE A 445 -11.52 -7.44 2.63
CA PHE A 445 -11.12 -6.86 1.35
C PHE A 445 -10.58 -5.44 1.54
N ALA A 446 -9.66 -4.95 0.70
CA ALA A 446 -9.15 -3.57 0.84
C ALA A 446 -10.26 -2.51 0.75
N SER A 447 -11.32 -2.80 0.00
CA SER A 447 -12.53 -1.98 -0.13
C SER A 447 -13.37 -1.86 1.13
N ARG A 448 -13.31 -2.87 2.01
CA ARG A 448 -14.17 -2.96 3.19
C ARG A 448 -13.36 -3.46 4.38
N PRO A 449 -12.96 -2.56 5.28
CA PRO A 449 -12.20 -2.90 6.47
C PRO A 449 -12.88 -3.97 7.33
N GLN A 450 -12.06 -4.75 8.04
CA GLN A 450 -12.56 -5.66 9.04
C GLN A 450 -12.64 -4.93 10.39
N THR A 451 -13.85 -4.60 10.83
CA THR A 451 -14.08 -3.74 12.00
C THR A 451 -13.92 -4.45 13.35
N ARG A 452 -13.96 -5.80 13.36
CA ARG A 452 -13.83 -6.62 14.59
C ARG A 452 -14.77 -6.22 15.73
N GLY A 453 -15.95 -5.73 15.37
CA GLY A 453 -16.96 -5.28 16.34
C GLY A 453 -16.75 -3.85 16.85
N SER A 454 -15.71 -3.15 16.41
CA SER A 454 -15.58 -1.70 16.61
C SER A 454 -16.57 -0.94 15.72
N SER A 455 -17.09 0.15 16.26
CA SER A 455 -17.96 1.12 15.58
C SER A 455 -17.23 2.41 15.22
N GLU A 456 -15.91 2.49 15.40
CA GLU A 456 -15.14 3.73 15.17
C GLU A 456 -15.13 4.19 13.71
N LEU A 457 -15.40 3.31 12.75
CA LEU A 457 -15.52 3.68 11.34
C LEU A 457 -16.96 3.90 10.89
N ASP A 458 -17.95 3.72 11.76
CA ASP A 458 -19.36 3.84 11.38
C ASP A 458 -19.66 5.26 10.88
N GLY A 459 -20.30 5.37 9.72
CA GLY A 459 -20.58 6.64 9.05
C GLY A 459 -19.40 7.28 8.32
N SER A 460 -18.19 6.70 8.39
CA SER A 460 -17.02 7.19 7.65
C SER A 460 -16.97 6.67 6.21
N GLU A 461 -16.27 7.37 5.33
CA GLU A 461 -16.01 6.92 3.97
C GLU A 461 -15.27 5.57 3.91
N TYR A 462 -14.64 5.12 5.00
CA TYR A 462 -13.89 3.88 5.06
C TYR A 462 -14.79 2.65 5.17
N GLN A 463 -15.91 2.77 5.88
CA GLN A 463 -16.82 1.66 6.17
C GLN A 463 -18.12 1.78 5.38
N ASP A 464 -19.04 2.66 5.75
CA ASP A 464 -20.40 2.72 5.20
C ASP A 464 -20.95 4.15 4.97
N GLY A 465 -20.15 5.17 5.26
CA GLY A 465 -20.44 6.58 5.02
C GLY A 465 -20.37 7.01 3.56
N TRP A 466 -20.43 8.32 3.33
CA TRP A 466 -20.42 8.87 1.97
C TRP A 466 -19.15 8.47 1.20
N GLY A 467 -19.32 7.93 -0.01
CA GLY A 467 -18.23 7.42 -0.85
C GLY A 467 -17.67 6.05 -0.46
N ALA A 468 -18.17 5.41 0.60
CA ALA A 468 -17.77 4.04 0.95
C ALA A 468 -18.27 3.02 -0.08
N HIS A 469 -17.52 1.94 -0.30
CA HIS A 469 -17.95 0.85 -1.18
C HIS A 469 -19.07 0.02 -0.52
N CYS A 470 -20.08 -0.31 -1.31
CA CYS A 470 -21.26 -1.05 -0.89
C CYS A 470 -21.65 -2.11 -1.91
N SER A 471 -22.45 -3.10 -1.51
CA SER A 471 -22.98 -4.10 -2.44
C SER A 471 -24.21 -3.56 -3.16
N LEU A 472 -24.19 -3.63 -4.50
CA LEU A 472 -25.39 -3.46 -5.31
C LEU A 472 -26.22 -4.75 -5.24
N GLN A 473 -27.54 -4.61 -5.33
CA GLN A 473 -28.39 -5.75 -5.62
C GLN A 473 -28.33 -6.02 -7.11
N ASP A 474 -27.93 -7.23 -7.50
CA ASP A 474 -27.83 -7.64 -8.90
C ASP A 474 -29.24 -7.65 -9.53
N PRO A 475 -29.52 -6.81 -10.55
CA PRO A 475 -30.80 -6.81 -11.23
C PRO A 475 -30.95 -8.11 -12.04
N GLY A 476 -31.51 -9.16 -11.42
CA GLY A 476 -31.89 -10.40 -12.10
C GLY A 476 -31.68 -11.69 -11.31
N SER A 477 -30.82 -11.71 -10.29
CA SER A 477 -30.57 -12.94 -9.50
C SER A 477 -31.54 -13.12 -8.34
N GLY A 478 -32.15 -12.04 -7.84
CA GLY A 478 -33.04 -12.04 -6.67
C GLY A 478 -32.34 -12.37 -5.34
N THR A 479 -31.04 -12.71 -5.35
CA THR A 479 -30.26 -13.07 -4.15
C THR A 479 -28.99 -12.23 -4.06
N PRO A 480 -28.76 -11.51 -2.94
CA PRO A 480 -27.50 -10.80 -2.71
C PRO A 480 -26.27 -11.72 -2.76
N ASP A 481 -25.16 -11.23 -3.30
CA ASP A 481 -23.89 -11.98 -3.29
C ASP A 481 -23.40 -12.11 -1.84
N ARG A 482 -23.28 -13.36 -1.37
CA ARG A 482 -22.93 -13.69 0.03
C ARG A 482 -21.58 -13.11 0.47
N SER A 483 -20.65 -12.87 -0.45
CA SER A 483 -19.33 -12.27 -0.13
C SER A 483 -19.44 -10.78 0.20
N PHE A 484 -20.49 -10.10 -0.27
CA PHE A 484 -20.65 -8.64 -0.14
C PHE A 484 -21.87 -8.23 0.68
N THR A 485 -22.65 -9.18 1.22
CA THR A 485 -23.87 -8.91 2.01
C THR A 485 -23.68 -7.93 3.17
N SER A 486 -22.49 -7.88 3.79
CA SER A 486 -22.18 -6.96 4.88
C SER A 486 -21.82 -5.54 4.42
N TRP A 487 -21.74 -5.29 3.12
CA TRP A 487 -21.33 -4.01 2.55
C TRP A 487 -22.55 -3.11 2.37
N SER A 488 -23.07 -2.61 3.49
CA SER A 488 -24.19 -1.66 3.52
C SER A 488 -23.72 -0.21 3.55
N CYS A 489 -24.67 0.71 3.41
CA CYS A 489 -24.49 2.14 3.62
C CYS A 489 -25.16 2.60 4.93
N ALA A 490 -24.62 3.66 5.52
CA ALA A 490 -25.17 4.31 6.70
C ALA A 490 -26.55 4.93 6.43
N SER A 491 -27.26 5.28 7.51
CA SER A 491 -28.59 5.89 7.43
C SER A 491 -28.61 7.15 6.56
N GLY A 492 -29.60 7.26 5.68
CA GLY A 492 -29.75 8.38 4.73
C GLY A 492 -28.95 8.23 3.43
N LEU A 493 -28.10 7.22 3.32
CA LEU A 493 -27.36 6.89 2.11
C LEU A 493 -27.96 5.65 1.41
N THR A 494 -27.76 5.56 0.10
CA THR A 494 -28.10 4.39 -0.71
C THR A 494 -26.90 3.94 -1.51
N CYS A 495 -26.81 2.63 -1.72
CA CYS A 495 -25.79 2.07 -2.60
C CYS A 495 -26.15 2.38 -4.05
N GLN A 496 -25.32 3.15 -4.73
CA GLN A 496 -25.54 3.58 -6.11
C GLN A 496 -24.38 3.08 -6.98
N ALA A 497 -24.70 2.67 -8.21
CA ALA A 497 -23.68 2.17 -9.12
C ALA A 497 -22.66 3.27 -9.44
N ALA A 498 -21.38 2.94 -9.27
CA ALA A 498 -20.28 3.75 -9.73
C ALA A 498 -19.91 3.30 -11.15
N ALA A 499 -20.07 4.18 -12.14
CA ALA A 499 -19.87 3.85 -13.56
C ALA A 499 -20.69 2.61 -13.97
N ALA A 500 -20.11 1.69 -14.76
CA ALA A 500 -20.79 0.50 -15.27
C ALA A 500 -20.92 -0.64 -14.24
N SER A 501 -20.53 -0.43 -12.97
CA SER A 501 -20.45 -1.53 -12.01
C SER A 501 -21.79 -2.16 -11.66
N ARG A 502 -21.83 -3.50 -11.71
CA ARG A 502 -23.05 -4.28 -11.46
C ARG A 502 -23.14 -4.86 -10.05
N ARG A 503 -22.02 -4.99 -9.34
CA ARG A 503 -21.97 -5.68 -8.04
C ARG A 503 -21.55 -4.78 -6.88
N ILE A 504 -20.69 -3.81 -7.13
CA ILE A 504 -20.18 -2.91 -6.10
C ILE A 504 -20.51 -1.47 -6.48
N GLY A 505 -21.17 -0.77 -5.57
CA GLY A 505 -21.50 0.64 -5.70
C GLY A 505 -20.72 1.49 -4.72
N MET A 506 -21.11 2.76 -4.66
CA MET A 506 -20.69 3.69 -3.63
C MET A 506 -21.90 4.24 -2.88
N CYS A 507 -21.71 4.51 -1.59
CA CYS A 507 -22.75 5.09 -0.75
C CYS A 507 -22.89 6.59 -1.05
N PHE A 508 -24.05 6.99 -1.56
CA PHE A 508 -24.38 8.38 -1.85
C PHE A 508 -25.72 8.76 -1.25
N ILE A 509 -25.98 10.06 -1.15
CA ILE A 509 -27.26 10.59 -0.67
C ILE A 509 -28.38 10.00 -1.55
N LYS A 510 -29.43 9.50 -0.90
CA LYS A 510 -30.62 8.99 -1.58
C LYS A 510 -31.15 10.06 -2.54
N THR A 511 -31.00 9.84 -3.85
CA THR A 511 -31.65 10.66 -4.86
C THR A 511 -33.17 10.46 -4.70
N ARG A 512 -33.89 11.56 -4.54
CA ARG A 512 -35.36 11.55 -4.39
C ARG A 512 -36.03 11.18 -5.70
#